data_AF-A0A089KHW2-F1
#
_entry.id   AF-A0A089KHW2-F1
#
_cell.length_a   1.000
_cell.length_b   1.000
_cell.length_c   1.000
_cell.angle_alpha   90.00
_cell.angle_beta   90.00
_cell.angle_gamma   90.00
#
_symmetry.space_group_name_H-M   'P 1'
#
loop_
_entity.id
_entity.type
_entity.pdbx_description
1 polymer ?
#
loop_
_entity_poly.entity_id
_entity_poly.type
_entity_poly.pdbx_seq_one_letter_code
_entity_poly.pdbx_strand_id
1 'polypeptide(L)' 'MTTQDPKELLKKKHEQDEHKRQFTNFARSVSGHGEEEAGQEFSNDRVSDDQNRMKSVENKRD' A
#
# COMPACT_ATOMS: atom_id res chain seq x y z
N MET A 1 24.85 10.46 -2.25
CA MET A 1 23.53 11.00 -1.86
C MET A 1 22.48 10.32 -2.73
N THR A 2 21.49 9.66 -2.14
CA THR A 2 20.34 9.17 -2.91
C THR A 2 19.55 10.38 -3.38
N THR A 3 19.33 10.48 -4.68
CA THR A 3 18.45 11.50 -5.26
C THR A 3 17.02 11.16 -4.86
N GLN A 4 16.54 11.77 -3.78
CA GLN A 4 15.15 11.65 -3.32
C GLN A 4 14.22 12.51 -4.18
N ASP A 5 14.32 12.38 -5.50
CA ASP A 5 13.34 13.00 -6.40
C ASP A 5 12.01 12.24 -6.24
N PRO A 6 10.92 12.92 -5.82
CA PRO A 6 9.63 12.29 -5.60
C PRO A 6 9.09 11.60 -6.87
N LYS A 7 9.42 12.10 -8.07
CA LYS A 7 8.97 11.50 -9.33
C LYS A 7 9.67 10.16 -9.59
N GLU A 8 10.97 10.11 -9.35
CA GLU A 8 11.77 8.88 -9.50
C GLU A 8 11.39 7.83 -8.45
N LEU A 9 11.10 8.26 -7.22
CA LEU A 9 10.58 7.39 -6.17
C LEU A 9 9.22 6.80 -6.55
N LEU A 10 8.30 7.61 -7.06
CA LEU A 10 6.98 7.16 -7.49
C LEU A 10 7.08 6.17 -8.66
N LYS A 11 7.95 6.46 -9.64
CA LYS A 11 8.22 5.57 -10.77
C LYS A 11 8.74 4.21 -10.30
N LYS A 12 9.76 4.19 -9.44
CA LYS A 12 10.31 2.95 -8.86
C LYS A 12 9.26 2.16 -8.08
N LYS A 13 8.39 2.83 -7.34
CA LYS A 13 7.28 2.19 -6.62
C LYS A 13 6.32 1.52 -7.59
N HIS A 14 5.94 2.19 -8.69
CA HIS A 14 5.06 1.59 -9.70
C HIS A 14 5.71 0.38 -10.38
N GLU A 15 7.00 0.44 -10.69
CA GLU A 15 7.75 -0.70 -11.24
C GLU A 15 7.75 -1.90 -10.26
N GLN A 16 7.98 -1.64 -8.97
CA GLN A 16 7.93 -2.67 -7.93
C GLN A 16 6.54 -3.28 -7.76
N ASP A 17 5.48 -2.47 -7.82
CA ASP A 17 4.10 -2.96 -7.72
C ASP A 17 3.72 -3.84 -8.91
N GLU A 18 4.18 -3.48 -10.12
CA GLU A 18 3.97 -4.28 -11.32
C GLU A 18 4.61 -5.67 -11.16
N HIS A 19 5.87 -5.71 -10.69
CA HIS A 19 6.57 -6.97 -10.46
C HIS A 19 5.87 -7.83 -9.39
N LYS A 20 5.40 -7.22 -8.31
CA LYS A 20 4.62 -7.92 -7.27
C LYS A 20 3.33 -8.50 -7.86
N ARG A 21 2.60 -7.72 -8.66
CA ARG A 21 1.37 -8.17 -9.31
C ARG A 21 1.62 -9.38 -10.20
N GLN A 22 2.65 -9.32 -11.04
CA GLN A 22 3.03 -10.41 -11.93
C GLN A 22 3.40 -11.67 -11.16
N PHE A 23 4.21 -11.53 -10.10
CA PHE A 23 4.57 -12.64 -9.24
C PHE A 23 3.36 -13.26 -8.54
N THR A 24 2.49 -12.46 -7.94
CA THR A 24 1.27 -12.95 -7.28
C THR A 24 0.35 -13.67 -8.26
N ASN A 25 0.19 -13.15 -9.48
CA ASN A 25 -0.60 -13.81 -10.51
C ASN A 25 0.02 -15.15 -10.93
N PHE A 26 1.34 -15.19 -11.10
CA PHE A 26 2.06 -16.42 -11.40
C PHE A 26 1.91 -17.45 -10.27
N ALA A 27 2.17 -17.04 -9.02
CA ALA A 27 2.02 -17.89 -7.84
C ALA A 27 0.60 -18.47 -7.74
N ARG A 28 -0.44 -17.65 -7.95
CA ARG A 28 -1.84 -18.10 -8.00
C ARG A 28 -2.12 -19.07 -9.15
N SER A 29 -1.52 -18.86 -10.33
CA SER A 29 -1.69 -19.76 -11.48
C SER A 29 -1.05 -21.14 -11.27
N VAL A 30 0.09 -21.20 -10.57
CA VAL A 30 0.84 -22.45 -10.36
C VAL A 30 0.34 -23.22 -9.14
N SER A 31 -0.14 -22.52 -8.10
CA SER A 31 -0.48 -23.15 -6.83
C SER A 31 -1.86 -23.84 -6.82
N GLY A 32 -2.60 -23.84 -7.93
CA GLY A 32 -4.00 -24.30 -7.95
C GLY A 32 -4.88 -23.48 -6.98
N HIS A 33 -6.14 -23.86 -6.76
CA HIS A 33 -6.97 -23.29 -5.67
C HIS A 33 -6.45 -23.71 -4.28
N GLY A 34 -5.16 -23.52 -4.02
CA GLY A 34 -4.51 -23.73 -2.74
C GLY A 34 -4.72 -22.50 -1.87
N GLU A 35 -5.73 -22.61 -1.00
CA GLU A 35 -5.99 -21.78 0.17
C GLU A 35 -6.24 -20.29 -0.14
N GLU A 36 -7.53 -19.92 -0.15
CA GLU A 36 -7.94 -18.54 0.11
C GLU A 36 -7.15 -18.05 1.32
N GLU A 37 -6.31 -17.05 1.08
CA GLU A 37 -5.48 -16.32 2.03
C GLU A 37 -6.03 -16.42 3.47
N ALA A 38 -5.53 -17.43 4.21
CA ALA A 38 -5.97 -17.69 5.57
C ALA A 38 -5.56 -16.50 6.43
N GLY A 39 -6.51 -15.58 6.61
CA GLY A 39 -6.42 -14.51 7.59
C GLY A 39 -5.35 -13.47 7.31
N GLN A 40 -5.41 -12.78 6.16
CA GLN A 40 -5.05 -11.36 6.20
C GLN A 40 -6.11 -10.63 7.04
N GLU A 41 -6.06 -10.86 8.36
CA GLU A 41 -6.79 -10.07 9.33
C GLU A 41 -6.15 -8.69 9.30
N PHE A 42 -6.70 -7.80 8.47
CA PHE A 42 -6.49 -6.38 8.67
C PHE A 42 -6.98 -6.09 10.09
N SER A 43 -6.05 -5.82 10.99
CA SER A 43 -6.40 -5.24 12.27
C SER A 43 -7.28 -4.02 11.99
N ASN A 44 -8.54 -4.10 12.42
CA ASN A 44 -9.48 -2.98 12.43
C ASN A 44 -9.15 -2.00 13.56
N ASP A 45 -8.00 -2.16 14.23
CA ASP A 45 -7.46 -1.23 15.21
C ASP A 45 -6.85 0.02 14.54
N ARG A 46 -7.47 0.46 13.44
CA ARG A 46 -7.35 1.84 12.98
C ARG A 46 -8.07 2.69 14.01
N VAL A 47 -7.37 3.00 15.10
CA VAL A 47 -7.68 4.15 15.93
C VAL A 47 -7.85 5.32 14.96
N SER A 48 -9.00 5.99 15.03
CA SER A 48 -9.23 7.20 14.26
C SER A 48 -8.02 8.09 14.47
N ASP A 49 -7.25 8.33 13.40
CA ASP A 49 -6.03 9.12 13.45
C ASP A 49 -6.41 10.56 13.80
N ASP A 50 -6.51 10.81 15.10
CA ASP A 50 -6.91 12.09 15.66
C ASP A 50 -5.93 13.18 15.21
N GLN A 51 -4.69 12.84 14.87
CA GLN A 51 -3.73 13.79 14.32
C GLN A 51 -4.11 14.23 12.90
N ASN A 52 -4.57 13.32 12.05
CA ASN A 52 -5.10 13.68 10.72
C ASN A 52 -6.42 14.44 10.79
N ARG A 53 -7.25 14.18 11.82
CA ARG A 53 -8.47 14.96 12.08
C ARG A 53 -8.14 16.42 12.44
N MET A 54 -7.14 16.67 13.28
CA MET A 54 -6.73 18.03 13.68
C MET A 54 -6.17 18.84 12.49
N LYS A 55 -5.32 18.23 11.65
CA LYS A 55 -4.81 18.85 10.41
C LYS A 55 -5.92 19.27 9.44
N SER A 56 -6.98 18.46 9.34
CA SER A 56 -8.12 18.74 8.46
C SER A 56 -8.99 19.89 8.96
N VAL A 57 -9.01 20.16 10.28
CA VAL A 57 -9.73 21.29 10.87
C VAL A 57 -8.95 22.59 10.68
N GLU A 58 -7.62 22.56 10.81
CA GLU A 58 -6.77 23.71 10.56
C GLU A 58 -6.83 24.14 9.08
N ASN A 59 -6.75 23.20 8.14
CA ASN A 59 -6.82 23.50 6.69
C ASN A 59 -8.18 24.01 6.19
N LYS A 60 -9.24 23.97 7.01
CA LYS A 60 -10.58 24.48 6.66
C LYS A 60 -10.83 25.92 7.12
N ARG A 61 -9.88 26.51 7.85
CA ARG A 61 -10.02 27.87 8.43
C ARG A 61 -9.27 28.95 7.64
N ASP A 62 -8.66 28.60 6.52
CA ASP A 62 -8.10 29.53 5.53
C ASP A 62 -8.94 29.54 4.24
#